data_AF-A0A7S2KF66-F1
#
_entry.id   AF-A0A7S2KF66-F1
#
_cell.length_a   1.000
_cell.length_b   1.000
_cell.length_c   1.000
_cell.angle_alpha   90.00
_cell.angle_beta   90.00
_cell.angle_gamma   90.00
#
_symmetry.space_group_name_H-M   'P 1'
#
loop_
_entity.id
_entity.type
_entity.pdbx_description
1 polymer ?
#
loop_
_entity_poly.entity_id
_entity_poly.type
_entity_poly.pdbx_seq_one_letter_code
_entity_poly.pdbx_strand_id
1 'polypeptide(L)'
;MRKHAILAVYTYFLSEMTRFNGVLGLGLSGGITGVTLKIAFDSSKQAGSTTAYGGVADASAEKSERFTSPESLDMVHRLRRVSDCVLVGRGTVDFDDCTLTVRRVPCDTQPTRVVFDPSLSLLKKKDDYKMLNDGHDVIIYHCCDTTPGFLLPAITLVDARSAECNTKISPTFVVNDLQSRGIHHVMVEGGPLTALSFLKERSRTGKTR
;
A
#
# COMPACT_ATOMS: atom_id res chain seq x y z
N MET A 1 12.18 -28.45 5.37
CA MET A 1 12.82 -27.64 4.30
C MET A 1 12.47 -26.18 4.55
N ARG A 2 13.46 -25.28 4.64
CA ARG A 2 13.20 -23.84 4.77
C ARG A 2 12.73 -23.31 3.41
N LYS A 3 11.47 -22.86 3.31
CA LYS A 3 10.95 -22.15 2.13
C LYS A 3 11.60 -20.75 2.12
N HIS A 4 12.18 -20.32 1.01
CA HIS A 4 12.88 -19.02 0.92
C HIS A 4 11.96 -18.04 0.20
N ALA A 5 11.37 -17.05 0.90
CA ALA A 5 10.70 -15.98 0.15
C ALA A 5 11.73 -14.96 -0.35
N ILE A 6 11.65 -14.65 -1.64
CA ILE A 6 12.41 -13.55 -2.22
C ILE A 6 11.56 -12.29 -2.09
N LEU A 7 12.11 -11.27 -1.42
CA LEU A 7 11.55 -9.92 -1.47
C LEU A 7 11.85 -9.34 -2.85
N ALA A 8 10.85 -9.26 -3.71
CA ALA A 8 10.94 -8.49 -4.94
C ALA A 8 10.48 -7.07 -4.65
N VAL A 9 11.36 -6.10 -4.90
CA VAL A 9 11.08 -4.68 -4.78
C VAL A 9 11.07 -4.10 -6.17
N TYR A 10 9.91 -3.57 -6.58
CA TYR A 10 9.80 -2.81 -7.82
C TYR A 10 9.49 -1.36 -7.49
N THR A 11 10.51 -0.51 -7.57
CA THR A 11 10.34 0.95 -7.43
C THR A 11 10.33 1.57 -8.81
N TYR A 12 9.29 2.33 -9.11
CA TYR A 12 9.26 3.15 -10.31
C TYR A 12 8.96 4.59 -9.95
N PHE A 13 9.65 5.49 -10.63
CA PHE A 13 9.35 6.90 -10.59
C PHE A 13 8.29 7.22 -11.65
N LEU A 14 7.28 7.98 -11.30
CA LEU A 14 6.39 8.61 -12.26
C LEU A 14 7.09 9.91 -12.67
N SER A 15 7.81 9.90 -13.79
CA SER A 15 8.35 11.14 -14.35
C SER A 15 7.18 11.99 -14.81
N GLU A 16 7.03 13.20 -14.27
CA GLU A 16 6.26 14.22 -14.99
C GLU A 16 7.09 14.70 -16.18
N MET A 17 6.54 14.53 -17.38
CA MET A 17 7.01 15.24 -18.57
C MET A 17 6.22 16.55 -18.66
N THR A 18 6.47 17.48 -17.74
CA THR A 18 5.87 18.83 -17.79
C THR A 18 6.63 19.64 -18.84
N ARG A 19 6.06 19.78 -20.04
CA ARG A 19 6.53 20.79 -21.01
C ARG A 19 6.20 22.17 -20.44
N PHE A 20 7.22 22.87 -19.97
CA PHE A 20 7.15 24.26 -19.53
C PHE A 20 7.01 25.16 -20.75
N ASN A 21 5.80 25.67 -21.02
CA ASN A 21 5.58 26.82 -21.89
C ASN A 21 5.15 28.00 -21.03
N GLY A 22 6.10 28.90 -20.74
CA GLY A 22 5.82 30.31 -20.48
C GLY A 22 5.48 30.74 -19.05
N VAL A 23 6.41 31.50 -18.47
CA VAL A 23 6.22 32.61 -17.51
C VAL A 23 5.85 32.27 -16.05
N LEU A 24 6.89 32.31 -15.20
CA LEU A 24 6.96 32.75 -13.80
C LEU A 24 5.70 32.63 -12.92
N GLY A 25 5.62 31.52 -12.19
CA GLY A 25 4.83 31.35 -10.97
C GLY A 25 5.34 30.13 -10.20
N LEU A 26 5.96 30.33 -9.03
CA LEU A 26 6.54 29.28 -8.19
C LEU A 26 5.44 28.45 -7.52
N GLY A 27 5.20 27.26 -8.05
CA GLY A 27 4.48 26.18 -7.39
C GLY A 27 4.93 24.85 -7.99
N LEU A 28 5.87 24.16 -7.34
CA LEU A 28 6.23 22.79 -7.71
C LEU A 28 5.11 21.85 -7.26
N SER A 29 4.05 21.73 -8.05
CA SER A 29 3.01 20.72 -7.84
C SER A 29 3.52 19.36 -8.30
N GLY A 30 4.50 18.80 -7.58
CA GLY A 30 5.10 17.51 -7.93
C GLY A 30 4.14 16.36 -7.64
N GLY A 31 3.89 15.51 -8.64
CA GLY A 31 3.20 14.21 -8.54
C GLY A 31 3.65 13.31 -7.38
N ILE A 32 2.98 12.17 -7.21
CA ILE A 32 3.61 11.02 -6.53
C ILE A 32 4.85 10.65 -7.34
N THR A 33 6.02 10.98 -6.81
CA THR A 33 7.28 10.81 -7.52
C THR A 33 7.76 9.36 -7.51
N GLY A 34 7.31 8.51 -6.58
CA GLY A 34 7.73 7.11 -6.50
C GLY A 34 6.65 6.16 -5.96
N VAL A 35 6.57 4.96 -6.55
CA VAL A 35 5.81 3.84 -5.99
C VAL A 35 6.75 2.65 -5.83
N THR A 36 6.84 2.11 -4.61
CA THR A 36 7.59 0.89 -4.27
C THR A 36 6.62 -0.25 -4.03
N LEU A 37 6.71 -1.32 -4.83
CA LEU A 37 5.91 -2.53 -4.63
C LEU A 37 6.72 -3.58 -3.89
N LYS A 38 6.23 -4.00 -2.71
CA LYS A 38 6.75 -5.16 -1.99
C LYS A 38 5.95 -6.38 -2.36
N ILE A 39 6.57 -7.32 -3.08
CA ILE A 39 5.95 -8.60 -3.45
C ILE A 39 6.76 -9.73 -2.81
N ALA A 40 6.07 -10.61 -2.09
CA ALA A 40 6.65 -11.84 -1.55
C ALA A 40 6.34 -13.01 -2.50
N PHE A 41 7.36 -13.69 -2.99
CA PHE A 41 7.21 -14.90 -3.80
C PHE A 41 7.52 -16.14 -2.97
N ASP A 42 6.75 -17.21 -3.15
CA ASP A 42 7.13 -18.53 -2.66
C ASP A 42 8.11 -19.16 -3.65
N SER A 43 9.32 -19.49 -3.19
CA SER A 43 10.32 -20.20 -3.99
C SER A 43 10.08 -21.71 -4.08
N SER A 44 9.04 -22.24 -3.41
CA SER A 44 8.75 -23.67 -3.46
C SER A 44 8.28 -24.06 -4.88
N LYS A 45 8.93 -25.03 -5.51
CA LYS A 45 8.48 -25.50 -6.83
C LYS A 45 7.20 -26.31 -6.64
N GLN A 46 6.07 -25.78 -7.09
CA GLN A 46 4.81 -26.53 -7.07
C GLN A 46 4.95 -27.74 -7.99
N ALA A 47 4.57 -28.93 -7.52
CA ALA A 47 4.65 -30.15 -8.32
C ALA A 47 3.81 -29.98 -9.61
N GLY A 48 4.47 -30.06 -10.77
CA GLY A 48 3.85 -29.82 -12.08
C GLY A 48 4.00 -28.40 -12.65
N SER A 49 4.61 -27.45 -11.91
CA SER A 49 4.89 -26.10 -12.46
C SER A 49 6.15 -26.08 -13.34
N THR A 50 6.04 -25.44 -14.51
CA THR A 50 7.15 -25.17 -15.44
C THR A 50 7.94 -23.92 -15.06
N THR A 51 7.46 -23.11 -14.11
CA THR A 51 8.16 -21.93 -13.60
C THR A 51 8.99 -22.30 -12.36
N ALA A 52 10.12 -21.62 -12.16
CA ALA A 52 11.04 -21.87 -11.05
C ALA A 52 10.51 -21.41 -9.66
N TYR A 53 9.30 -20.86 -9.60
CA TYR A 53 8.69 -20.26 -8.40
C TYR A 53 7.26 -20.78 -8.19
N GLY A 54 6.83 -20.94 -6.94
CA GLY A 54 5.55 -21.53 -6.53
C GLY A 54 4.34 -20.59 -6.56
N GLY A 55 4.55 -19.31 -6.83
CA GLY A 55 3.50 -18.28 -6.86
C GLY A 55 3.76 -17.14 -5.87
N VAL A 56 2.82 -16.19 -5.81
CA VAL A 56 2.87 -15.09 -4.83
C VAL A 56 2.45 -15.67 -3.47
N ALA A 57 3.28 -15.47 -2.43
CA ALA A 57 3.09 -16.10 -1.12
C ALA A 57 1.74 -15.74 -0.48
N ASP A 58 1.27 -14.50 -0.67
CA ASP A 58 -0.02 -13.98 -0.18
C ASP A 58 -1.25 -14.65 -0.85
N ALA A 59 -1.07 -15.43 -1.92
CA ALA A 59 -2.15 -16.17 -2.58
C ALA A 59 -2.30 -17.61 -2.08
N SER A 60 -1.43 -18.07 -1.18
CA SER A 60 -1.51 -19.40 -0.57
C SER A 60 -2.34 -19.34 0.73
N ALA A 61 -3.27 -20.28 0.90
CA ALA A 61 -4.18 -20.34 2.05
C ALA A 61 -3.50 -20.83 3.35
N GLU A 62 -2.22 -21.21 3.28
CA GLU A 62 -1.43 -21.61 4.46
C GLU A 62 -0.90 -20.34 5.14
N LYS A 63 -1.07 -20.27 6.47
CA LYS A 63 -0.55 -19.20 7.32
C LYS A 63 0.91 -18.97 6.95
N SER A 64 1.28 -17.73 6.60
CA SER A 64 2.62 -17.41 6.12
C SER A 64 3.64 -17.65 7.25
N GLU A 65 4.06 -18.90 7.47
CA GLU A 65 5.07 -19.24 8.47
C GLU A 65 6.40 -18.60 8.07
N ARG A 66 6.60 -17.36 8.56
CA ARG A 66 7.82 -16.55 8.55
C ARG A 66 8.81 -16.96 7.46
N PHE A 67 8.39 -16.74 6.22
CA PHE A 67 9.18 -16.96 5.02
C PHE A 67 10.35 -15.96 4.87
N THR A 68 10.49 -14.99 5.79
CA THR A 68 11.30 -13.78 5.66
C THR A 68 12.49 -13.82 6.62
N SER A 69 13.72 -13.71 6.11
CA SER A 69 14.93 -13.64 6.93
C SER A 69 15.00 -12.34 7.74
N PRO A 70 15.80 -12.26 8.82
CA PRO A 70 16.02 -11.01 9.57
C PRO A 70 16.47 -9.84 8.68
N GLU A 71 17.34 -10.10 7.71
CA GLU A 71 17.86 -9.10 6.78
C GLU A 71 16.76 -8.59 5.83
N SER A 72 15.88 -9.49 5.41
CA SER A 72 14.71 -9.13 4.59
C SER A 72 13.72 -8.27 5.38
N LEU A 73 13.55 -8.54 6.68
CA LEU A 73 12.75 -7.68 7.56
C LEU A 73 13.41 -6.30 7.73
N ASP A 74 14.72 -6.23 7.95
CA ASP A 74 15.43 -4.96 8.05
C ASP A 74 15.29 -4.13 6.76
N MET A 75 15.35 -4.80 5.59
CA MET A 75 15.13 -4.15 4.31
C MET A 75 13.72 -3.56 4.19
N VAL A 76 12.67 -4.32 4.53
CA VAL A 76 11.28 -3.80 4.53
C VAL A 76 11.18 -2.56 5.42
N HIS A 77 11.78 -2.57 6.60
CA HIS A 77 11.75 -1.41 7.48
C HIS A 77 12.55 -0.21 6.96
N ARG A 78 13.66 -0.43 6.22
CA ARG A 78 14.37 0.64 5.51
C ARG A 78 13.52 1.24 4.39
N LEU A 79 12.78 0.41 3.65
CA LEU A 79 11.87 0.86 2.60
C LEU A 79 10.72 1.69 3.18
N ARG A 80 10.06 1.20 4.23
CA ARG A 80 9.03 1.96 4.96
C ARG A 80 9.55 3.32 5.44
N ARG A 81 10.79 3.38 5.92
CA ARG A 81 11.40 4.62 6.41
C ARG A 81 11.59 5.68 5.33
N VAL A 82 11.85 5.26 4.08
CA VAL A 82 12.06 6.20 2.96
C VAL A 82 10.78 6.49 2.20
N SER A 83 9.64 5.96 2.63
CA SER A 83 8.33 6.21 2.04
C SER A 83 7.52 7.16 2.92
N ASP A 84 6.72 8.00 2.28
CA ASP A 84 5.81 8.91 2.97
C ASP A 84 4.58 8.16 3.50
N CYS A 85 4.18 7.09 2.80
CA CYS A 85 3.12 6.21 3.26
C CYS A 85 3.35 4.73 2.92
N VAL A 86 2.71 3.87 3.71
CA VAL A 86 2.61 2.43 3.47
C VAL A 86 1.15 2.08 3.23
N LEU A 87 0.84 1.56 2.05
CA LEU A 87 -0.49 1.24 1.58
C LEU A 87 -0.73 -0.26 1.56
N VAL A 88 -1.87 -0.69 2.12
CA VAL A 88 -2.33 -2.08 2.11
C VAL A 88 -3.81 -2.18 1.75
N GLY A 89 -4.25 -3.37 1.32
CA GLY A 89 -5.69 -3.69 1.31
C GLY A 89 -6.14 -4.18 2.68
N ARG A 90 -7.43 -4.02 3.01
CA ARG A 90 -8.02 -4.55 4.26
C ARG A 90 -7.64 -6.00 4.54
N GLY A 91 -7.69 -6.86 3.52
CA GLY A 91 -7.40 -8.28 3.70
C GLY A 91 -6.03 -8.52 4.36
N THR A 92 -5.01 -7.75 3.98
CA THR A 92 -3.69 -7.83 4.62
C THR A 92 -3.74 -7.46 6.10
N VAL A 93 -4.51 -6.43 6.48
CA VAL A 93 -4.71 -6.07 7.90
C VAL A 93 -5.42 -7.20 8.64
N ASP A 94 -6.48 -7.76 8.06
CA ASP A 94 -7.26 -8.85 8.65
C ASP A 94 -6.45 -10.13 8.87
N PHE A 95 -5.64 -10.51 7.88
CA PHE A 95 -4.86 -11.74 7.94
C PHE A 95 -3.62 -11.62 8.82
N ASP A 96 -2.92 -10.48 8.78
CA ASP A 96 -1.60 -10.33 9.40
C ASP A 96 -1.60 -9.56 10.73
N ASP A 97 -2.68 -8.83 11.06
CA ASP A 97 -2.74 -7.88 12.19
C ASP A 97 -1.46 -7.02 12.26
N CYS A 98 -1.16 -6.41 11.12
CA CYS A 98 0.09 -5.68 10.88
C CYS A 98 0.08 -4.32 11.58
N THR A 99 1.26 -3.82 11.98
CA THR A 99 1.40 -2.46 12.56
C THR A 99 1.78 -1.42 11.49
N LEU A 100 2.42 -1.88 10.41
CA LEU A 100 2.96 -1.06 9.30
C LEU A 100 3.97 0.04 9.72
N THR A 101 4.46 -0.02 10.95
CA THR A 101 5.46 0.91 11.48
C THR A 101 6.89 0.58 11.07
N VAL A 102 7.79 1.56 11.22
CA VAL A 102 9.25 1.42 11.19
C VAL A 102 9.75 1.20 12.63
N ARG A 103 10.27 0.00 12.93
CA ARG A 103 10.73 -0.37 14.30
C ARG A 103 12.05 -1.15 14.35
N ARG A 104 12.68 -1.40 13.21
CA ARG A 104 13.93 -2.16 13.11
C ARG A 104 15.14 -1.31 12.72
N VAL A 105 14.89 -0.04 12.39
CA VAL A 105 15.90 0.97 12.07
C VAL A 105 15.50 2.29 12.72
N PRO A 106 16.45 3.19 13.02
CA PRO A 106 16.14 4.53 13.51
C PRO A 106 15.18 5.26 12.56
N CYS A 107 14.15 5.87 13.12
CA CYS A 107 13.06 6.50 12.39
C CYS A 107 12.49 7.66 13.22
N ASP A 108 12.64 8.88 12.72
CA ASP A 108 12.15 10.08 13.40
C ASP A 108 10.65 10.27 13.21
N THR A 109 10.16 9.96 12.00
CA THR A 109 8.75 10.10 11.61
C THR A 109 8.24 8.77 11.05
N GLN A 110 7.11 8.28 11.55
CA GLN A 110 6.46 7.09 10.99
C GLN A 110 5.79 7.43 9.65
N PRO A 111 5.82 6.52 8.66
CA PRO A 111 5.05 6.72 7.44
C PRO A 111 3.55 6.68 7.74
N THR A 112 2.78 7.49 7.03
CA THR A 112 1.31 7.43 7.10
C THR A 112 0.83 6.06 6.65
N ARG A 113 -0.12 5.46 7.37
CA ARG A 113 -0.64 4.13 7.00
C ARG A 113 -1.92 4.29 6.20
N VAL A 114 -1.95 3.71 5.01
CA VAL A 114 -3.09 3.83 4.11
C VAL A 114 -3.76 2.46 3.95
N VAL A 115 -5.08 2.40 4.12
CA VAL A 115 -5.85 1.16 4.00
C VAL A 115 -6.99 1.33 3.02
N PHE A 116 -7.13 0.38 2.12
CA PHE A 116 -8.34 0.20 1.32
C PHE A 116 -9.32 -0.72 2.04
N ASP A 117 -10.38 -0.15 2.60
CA ASP A 117 -11.48 -0.87 3.23
C ASP A 117 -12.84 -0.37 2.72
N PRO A 118 -13.29 -0.83 1.53
CA PRO A 118 -14.53 -0.37 0.91
C PRO A 118 -15.77 -0.46 1.81
N SER A 119 -15.78 -1.35 2.81
CA SER A 119 -16.92 -1.60 3.68
C SER A 119 -16.76 -1.08 5.12
N LEU A 120 -15.65 -0.40 5.44
CA LEU A 120 -15.29 0.01 6.82
C LEU A 120 -15.38 -1.12 7.86
N SER A 121 -15.09 -2.35 7.44
CA SER A 121 -15.19 -3.51 8.33
C SER A 121 -14.14 -3.54 9.44
N LEU A 122 -12.97 -2.92 9.24
CA LEU A 122 -11.93 -2.79 10.27
C LEU A 122 -12.37 -1.91 11.44
N LEU A 123 -13.39 -1.06 11.23
CA LEU A 123 -13.89 -0.12 12.24
C LEU A 123 -15.17 -0.58 12.94
N LYS A 124 -15.54 -1.87 12.80
CA LYS A 124 -16.75 -2.41 13.45
C LYS A 124 -16.59 -2.61 14.95
N LYS A 125 -15.39 -2.95 15.41
CA LYS A 125 -15.07 -3.23 16.82
C LYS A 125 -13.75 -2.59 17.19
N LYS A 126 -13.76 -1.86 18.31
CA LYS A 126 -12.55 -1.22 18.84
C LYS A 126 -11.55 -2.29 19.28
N ASP A 127 -10.26 -1.96 19.21
CA ASP A 127 -9.14 -2.77 19.72
C ASP A 127 -8.85 -4.09 18.95
N ASP A 128 -9.54 -4.34 17.82
CA ASP A 128 -9.34 -5.57 17.00
C ASP A 128 -7.99 -5.60 16.25
N TYR A 129 -7.42 -4.43 15.92
CA TYR A 129 -6.22 -4.33 15.07
C TYR A 129 -5.16 -3.41 15.67
N LYS A 130 -3.91 -3.88 15.74
CA LYS A 130 -2.81 -3.11 16.36
C LYS A 130 -2.61 -1.75 15.72
N MET A 131 -2.60 -1.68 14.38
CA MET A 131 -2.35 -0.43 13.65
C MET A 131 -3.40 0.66 13.90
N LEU A 132 -4.61 0.31 14.34
CA LEU A 132 -5.64 1.31 14.60
C LEU A 132 -5.51 1.93 16.00
N ASN A 133 -4.76 1.28 16.91
CA ASN A 133 -4.78 1.60 18.34
C ASN A 133 -3.43 2.08 18.88
N ASP A 134 -2.40 2.21 18.05
CA ASP A 134 -1.05 2.65 18.45
C ASP A 134 -0.81 4.17 18.29
N GLY A 135 -1.83 4.92 17.84
CA GLY A 135 -1.81 6.38 17.80
C GLY A 135 -1.04 7.02 16.65
N HIS A 136 -0.48 6.26 15.71
CA HIS A 136 0.07 6.85 14.48
C HIS A 136 -1.01 7.11 13.43
N ASP A 137 -0.73 7.96 12.46
CA ASP A 137 -1.72 8.35 11.46
C ASP A 137 -2.15 7.18 10.56
N VAL A 138 -3.45 7.08 10.33
CA VAL A 138 -4.09 6.10 9.45
C VAL A 138 -5.10 6.83 8.55
N ILE A 139 -5.00 6.61 7.24
CA ILE A 139 -6.00 7.01 6.26
C ILE A 139 -6.72 5.76 5.76
N ILE A 140 -8.05 5.75 5.86
CA ILE A 140 -8.87 4.64 5.37
C ILE A 140 -9.78 5.16 4.25
N TYR A 141 -9.57 4.63 3.04
CA TYR A 141 -10.46 4.86 1.90
C TYR A 141 -11.59 3.84 1.93
N HIS A 142 -12.83 4.31 1.82
CA HIS A 142 -14.02 3.46 1.87
C HIS A 142 -15.03 3.78 0.77
N CYS A 143 -16.02 2.89 0.59
CA CYS A 143 -17.06 3.03 -0.41
C CYS A 143 -18.46 2.70 0.14
N CYS A 144 -18.74 3.08 1.38
CA CYS A 144 -20.02 2.80 2.03
C CYS A 144 -20.52 3.98 2.85
N ASP A 145 -21.84 4.05 3.04
CA ASP A 145 -22.51 5.00 3.94
C ASP A 145 -22.47 4.55 5.42
N THR A 146 -21.88 3.38 5.68
CA THR A 146 -21.87 2.80 7.02
C THR A 146 -21.11 3.69 7.99
N THR A 147 -21.75 4.06 9.09
CA THR A 147 -21.08 4.73 10.20
C THR A 147 -20.09 3.76 10.86
N PRO A 148 -18.83 4.14 11.09
CA PRO A 148 -17.90 3.29 11.81
C PRO A 148 -18.39 3.04 13.24
N GLY A 149 -18.12 1.87 13.80
CA GLY A 149 -18.47 1.56 15.20
C GLY A 149 -17.64 2.35 16.21
N PHE A 150 -16.48 2.86 15.79
CA PHE A 150 -15.63 3.77 16.55
C PHE A 150 -14.76 4.61 15.59
N LEU A 151 -14.30 5.76 16.05
CA LEU A 151 -13.33 6.58 15.32
C LEU A 151 -12.34 7.19 16.30
N LEU A 152 -11.05 6.91 16.10
CA LEU A 152 -9.96 7.44 16.92
C LEU A 152 -9.35 8.69 16.25
N PRO A 153 -8.76 9.63 17.02
CA PRO A 153 -8.23 10.88 16.46
C PRO A 153 -7.19 10.71 15.36
N ALA A 154 -6.40 9.64 15.41
CA ALA A 154 -5.37 9.35 14.42
C ALA A 154 -5.92 8.73 13.10
N ILE A 155 -7.23 8.48 13.03
CA ILE A 155 -7.87 7.83 11.88
C ILE A 155 -8.62 8.88 11.05
N THR A 156 -8.21 9.04 9.80
CA THR A 156 -8.88 9.85 8.78
C THR A 156 -9.68 8.93 7.85
N LEU A 157 -10.97 9.19 7.68
CA LEU A 157 -11.82 8.49 6.70
C LEU A 157 -11.95 9.31 5.43
N VAL A 158 -11.85 8.65 4.28
CA VAL A 158 -12.04 9.27 2.96
C VAL A 158 -13.05 8.47 2.17
N ASP A 159 -14.17 9.09 1.84
CA ASP A 159 -15.16 8.51 0.93
C ASP A 159 -14.58 8.52 -0.50
N ALA A 160 -14.36 7.33 -1.04
CA ALA A 160 -13.76 7.12 -2.35
C ALA A 160 -14.81 6.73 -3.41
N ARG A 161 -16.10 6.87 -3.11
CA ARG A 161 -17.17 6.65 -4.10
C ARG A 161 -17.13 7.72 -5.19
N SER A 162 -17.54 7.31 -6.38
CA SER A 162 -17.65 8.15 -7.57
C SER A 162 -18.99 7.88 -8.26
N ALA A 163 -19.44 8.80 -9.10
CA ALA A 163 -20.68 8.61 -9.87
C ALA A 163 -20.63 7.32 -10.73
N GLU A 164 -19.43 6.93 -11.17
CA GLU A 164 -19.18 5.78 -12.02
C GLU A 164 -18.99 4.46 -11.25
N CYS A 165 -18.52 4.52 -10.01
CA CYS A 165 -18.31 3.34 -9.18
C CYS A 165 -18.42 3.63 -7.69
N ASN A 166 -19.36 2.93 -7.04
CA ASN A 166 -19.62 3.04 -5.60
C ASN A 166 -19.07 1.87 -4.78
N THR A 167 -18.32 0.94 -5.38
CA THR A 167 -17.86 -0.28 -4.69
C THR A 167 -16.37 -0.54 -4.83
N LYS A 168 -15.67 0.23 -5.66
CA LYS A 168 -14.23 0.08 -5.90
C LYS A 168 -13.55 1.42 -5.70
N ILE A 169 -12.43 1.37 -4.98
CA ILE A 169 -11.57 2.51 -4.76
C ILE A 169 -10.72 2.71 -6.02
N SER A 170 -10.84 3.88 -6.64
CA SER A 170 -10.04 4.26 -7.81
C SER A 170 -8.60 4.56 -7.40
N PRO A 171 -7.58 3.86 -7.94
CA PRO A 171 -6.19 4.17 -7.63
C PRO A 171 -5.81 5.59 -8.04
N THR A 172 -6.37 6.11 -9.14
CA THR A 172 -6.14 7.50 -9.60
C THR A 172 -6.65 8.52 -8.58
N PHE A 173 -7.85 8.31 -8.03
CA PHE A 173 -8.38 9.17 -6.98
C PHE A 173 -7.46 9.17 -5.75
N VAL A 174 -7.04 7.99 -5.30
CA VAL A 174 -6.15 7.83 -4.16
C VAL A 174 -4.81 8.53 -4.39
N VAL A 175 -4.20 8.33 -5.56
CA VAL A 175 -2.93 9.00 -5.92
C VAL A 175 -3.07 10.52 -5.83
N ASN A 176 -4.14 11.09 -6.39
CA ASN A 176 -4.37 12.53 -6.37
C ASN A 176 -4.65 13.06 -4.95
N ASP A 177 -5.46 12.35 -4.16
CA ASP A 177 -5.75 12.72 -2.77
C ASP A 177 -4.47 12.65 -1.91
N LEU A 178 -3.69 11.57 -2.00
CA LEU A 178 -2.41 11.45 -1.30
C LEU A 178 -1.43 12.57 -1.69
N GLN A 179 -1.32 12.89 -2.99
CA GLN A 179 -0.49 13.99 -3.44
C GLN A 179 -0.93 15.33 -2.85
N SER A 180 -2.24 15.59 -2.78
CA SER A 180 -2.77 16.82 -2.17
C SER A 180 -2.45 16.95 -0.67
N ARG A 181 -2.12 15.82 -0.01
CA ARG A 181 -1.68 15.73 1.38
C ARG A 181 -0.16 15.80 1.54
N GLY A 182 0.59 16.04 0.46
CA GLY A 182 2.06 16.08 0.46
C GLY A 182 2.74 14.70 0.50
N ILE A 183 2.01 13.63 0.15
CA ILE A 183 2.57 12.27 0.06
C ILE A 183 3.09 12.07 -1.37
N HIS A 184 4.40 11.82 -1.51
CA HIS A 184 5.09 11.72 -2.79
C HIS A 184 5.71 10.33 -3.04
N HIS A 185 5.93 9.52 -2.02
CA HIS A 185 6.43 8.15 -2.14
C HIS A 185 5.53 7.15 -1.42
N VAL A 186 4.88 6.29 -2.20
CA VAL A 186 3.98 5.24 -1.69
C VAL A 186 4.66 3.88 -1.74
N MET A 187 4.79 3.22 -0.59
CA MET A 187 5.11 1.80 -0.53
C MET A 187 3.82 0.99 -0.49
N VAL A 188 3.57 0.16 -1.50
CA VAL A 188 2.44 -0.78 -1.49
C VAL A 188 2.91 -2.11 -0.93
N GLU A 189 2.35 -2.48 0.22
CA GLU A 189 2.54 -3.79 0.86
C GLU A 189 1.25 -4.61 0.76
N GLY A 190 1.38 -5.89 0.47
CA GLY A 190 0.28 -6.84 0.59
C GLY A 190 -0.70 -6.85 -0.59
N GLY A 191 -1.16 -8.07 -0.89
CA GLY A 191 -2.26 -8.34 -1.83
C GLY A 191 -1.88 -8.11 -3.30
N PRO A 192 -1.69 -9.16 -4.12
CA PRO A 192 -1.38 -9.00 -5.54
C PRO A 192 -2.43 -8.16 -6.30
N LEU A 193 -3.68 -8.11 -5.82
CA LEU A 193 -4.74 -7.28 -6.40
C LEU A 193 -4.51 -5.77 -6.18
N THR A 194 -4.08 -5.36 -4.98
CA THR A 194 -3.77 -3.97 -4.67
C THR A 194 -2.58 -3.49 -5.49
N ALA A 195 -1.48 -4.25 -5.47
CA ALA A 195 -0.30 -3.95 -6.28
C ALA A 195 -0.62 -3.90 -7.79
N LEU A 196 -1.42 -4.86 -8.29
CA LEU A 196 -1.84 -4.88 -9.69
C LEU A 196 -2.70 -3.69 -10.08
N SER A 197 -3.57 -3.20 -9.18
CA SER A 197 -4.42 -2.04 -9.45
C SER A 197 -3.56 -0.77 -9.68
N PHE A 198 -2.53 -0.57 -8.87
CA PHE A 198 -1.57 0.53 -9.03
C PHE A 198 -0.73 0.38 -10.31
N LEU A 199 -0.27 -0.84 -10.67
CA LEU A 199 0.47 -1.10 -11.91
C LEU A 199 -0.38 -0.85 -13.17
N LYS A 200 -1.67 -1.19 -13.14
CA LYS A 200 -2.57 -0.98 -14.27
C LYS A 200 -2.77 0.51 -14.57
N GLU A 201 -2.80 1.38 -13.56
CA GLU A 201 -2.94 2.82 -13.82
C GLU A 201 -1.72 3.46 -14.47
N ARG A 202 -0.50 3.01 -14.15
CA ARG A 202 0.70 3.41 -14.90
C ARG A 202 0.56 3.08 -16.40
N SER A 203 -0.04 1.93 -16.72
CA SER A 203 -0.19 1.49 -18.11
C SER A 203 -1.24 2.31 -18.89
N ARG A 204 -2.18 2.96 -18.19
CA ARG A 204 -3.18 3.86 -18.78
C ARG A 204 -2.64 5.27 -18.98
N THR A 205 -1.89 5.78 -18.00
CA THR A 205 -1.25 7.11 -18.06
C THR A 205 -0.13 7.19 -19.11
N GLY A 206 0.58 6.08 -19.38
CA GLY A 206 1.57 5.97 -20.47
C GLY A 206 0.99 5.74 -21.88
N LYS A 207 -0.33 5.56 -22.02
CA LYS A 207 -1.06 5.53 -23.31
C LYS A 207 -1.80 6.84 -23.52
N THR A 208 -1.09 7.96 -23.50
CA THR A 208 -1.61 9.20 -24.09
C THR A 208 -1.48 9.06 -25.61
N ARG A 209 -2.61 9.18 -26.32
CA ARG A 209 -2.65 9.29 -27.79
C ARG A 209 -1.94 10.55 -28.27
#